data_AF-A0A838S271-F1
#
_entry.id   AF-A0A838S271-F1
#
_cell.length_a   1.000
_cell.length_b   1.000
_cell.length_c   1.000
_cell.angle_alpha   90.00
_cell.angle_beta   90.00
_cell.angle_gamma   90.00
#
_symmetry.space_group_name_H-M   'P 1'
#
loop_
_entity.id
_entity.type
_entity.pdbx_description
1 polymer ?
#
loop_
_entity_poly.entity_id
_entity_poly.type
_entity_poly.pdbx_seq_one_letter_code
_entity_poly.pdbx_strand_id
1 'polypeptide(L)'
;MALRILAARPTRGLLDLPWHQSLADWDESVQVVLARGLSRHVVRFVRADDQVYAVKETREEWAWREYHLLRNLRRLGLPVVEPIGVVTGRETTAGDALEPALVTLHLRHSLPYRALFSQRLQPDTVRRVVDALVVLLVRLHVEGFWWGDCSLSNTLFRRSAGELAAYLVDAETGELHPSLSDGQRAHDLELVATNVFGELLD
;
A
#
# COMPACT_ATOMS: atom_id res chain seq x y z
N MET A 1 -23.54 -8.36 12.84
CA MET A 1 -22.87 -7.19 13.48
C MET A 1 -23.13 -5.97 12.62
N ALA A 2 -23.13 -4.75 13.19
CA ALA A 2 -23.33 -3.55 12.37
C ALA A 2 -22.05 -3.18 11.61
N LEU A 3 -22.17 -2.84 10.32
CA LEU A 3 -21.07 -2.30 9.50
C LEU A 3 -20.49 -1.06 10.19
N ARG A 4 -19.17 -1.07 10.40
CA ARG A 4 -18.43 0.06 11.00
C ARG A 4 -17.37 0.53 10.03
N ILE A 5 -17.45 1.80 9.65
CA ILE A 5 -16.42 2.48 8.87
C ILE A 5 -15.76 3.49 9.79
N LEU A 6 -14.55 3.21 10.25
CA LEU A 6 -13.72 4.21 10.88
C LEU A 6 -12.89 4.88 9.80
N ALA A 7 -13.19 6.14 9.49
CA ALA A 7 -12.43 6.92 8.53
C ALA A 7 -11.92 8.23 9.14
N ALA A 8 -10.68 8.60 8.82
CA ALA A 8 -10.11 9.89 9.20
C ALA A 8 -10.86 11.06 8.52
N ARG A 9 -11.49 10.80 7.37
CA ARG A 9 -12.39 11.73 6.67
C ARG A 9 -13.62 10.97 6.18
N PRO A 10 -14.85 11.36 6.59
CA PRO A 10 -16.06 10.74 6.07
C PRO A 10 -16.15 11.03 4.57
N THR A 11 -16.13 9.98 3.76
CA THR A 11 -16.29 10.04 2.31
C THR A 11 -17.62 9.37 1.99
N ARG A 12 -18.59 10.11 1.46
CA ARG A 12 -19.95 9.58 1.24
C ARG A 12 -19.94 8.42 0.27
N GLY A 13 -19.20 8.54 -0.84
CA GLY A 13 -19.11 7.48 -1.84
C GLY A 13 -18.52 6.16 -1.33
N LEU A 14 -17.78 6.15 -0.20
CA LEU A 14 -17.33 4.88 0.40
C LEU A 14 -18.49 4.11 1.05
N LEU A 15 -19.55 4.79 1.50
CA LEU A 15 -20.72 4.12 2.09
C LEU A 15 -21.56 3.37 1.05
N ASP A 16 -21.53 3.83 -0.20
CA ASP A 16 -22.32 3.29 -1.29
C ASP A 16 -21.67 2.05 -1.95
N LEU A 17 -20.47 1.65 -1.51
CA LEU A 17 -19.77 0.47 -2.02
C LEU A 17 -20.44 -0.83 -1.56
N PRO A 18 -20.33 -1.93 -2.34
CA PRO A 18 -20.98 -3.21 -2.05
C PRO A 18 -20.26 -3.99 -0.93
N TRP A 19 -20.26 -3.44 0.29
CA TRP A 19 -19.59 -4.02 1.47
C TRP A 19 -20.13 -5.39 1.89
N HIS A 20 -21.30 -5.78 1.37
CA HIS A 20 -21.93 -7.08 1.54
C HIS A 20 -21.39 -8.17 0.61
N GLN A 21 -20.39 -7.86 -0.22
CA GLN A 21 -19.71 -8.81 -1.10
C GLN A 21 -18.23 -8.86 -0.75
N SER A 22 -17.58 -10.02 -0.92
CA SER A 22 -16.11 -10.09 -0.89
C SER A 22 -15.53 -9.17 -1.96
N LEU A 23 -14.37 -8.56 -1.69
CA LEU A 23 -13.69 -7.74 -2.70
C LEU A 23 -13.38 -8.55 -3.96
N ALA A 24 -13.20 -9.87 -3.84
CA ALA A 24 -12.96 -10.74 -4.97
C ALA A 24 -14.11 -10.67 -5.99
N ASP A 25 -15.35 -10.54 -5.49
CA ASP A 25 -16.61 -10.65 -6.23
C ASP A 25 -17.20 -9.29 -6.61
N TRP A 26 -16.55 -8.18 -6.26
CA TRP A 26 -17.02 -6.84 -6.64
C TRP A 26 -17.13 -6.70 -8.16
N ASP A 27 -18.23 -6.10 -8.62
CA ASP A 27 -18.47 -5.84 -10.04
C ASP A 27 -17.42 -4.89 -10.64
N GLU A 28 -17.11 -5.04 -11.93
CA GLU A 28 -16.15 -4.17 -12.62
C GLU A 28 -16.62 -2.71 -12.70
N SER A 29 -17.94 -2.45 -12.67
CA SER A 29 -18.54 -1.12 -12.74
C SER A 29 -18.19 -0.21 -11.56
N VAL A 30 -17.89 -0.78 -10.38
CA VAL A 30 -17.43 -0.02 -9.21
C VAL A 30 -15.91 0.10 -9.16
N GLN A 31 -15.20 -0.62 -10.04
CA GLN A 31 -13.75 -0.70 -10.05
C GLN A 31 -13.12 0.27 -11.05
N VAL A 32 -11.90 0.70 -10.71
CA VAL A 32 -11.02 1.43 -11.62
C VAL A 32 -9.89 0.49 -12.03
N VAL A 33 -9.72 0.30 -13.33
CA VAL A 33 -8.60 -0.45 -13.87
C VAL A 33 -7.34 0.42 -13.78
N LEU A 34 -6.42 0.04 -12.90
CA LEU A 34 -5.08 0.62 -12.78
C LEU A 34 -4.05 -0.44 -13.10
N ALA A 35 -2.83 -0.02 -13.49
CA ALA A 35 -1.70 -0.95 -13.54
C ALA A 35 -1.51 -1.55 -12.14
N ARG A 36 -1.62 -2.88 -12.03
CA ARG A 36 -1.56 -3.58 -10.74
C ARG A 36 -0.15 -4.11 -10.51
N GLY A 37 0.33 -3.95 -9.28
CA GLY A 37 1.45 -4.74 -8.77
C GLY A 37 1.00 -6.14 -8.37
N LEU A 38 1.94 -6.98 -7.98
CA LEU A 38 1.63 -8.23 -7.28
C LEU A 38 1.14 -7.89 -5.87
N SER A 39 0.12 -8.60 -5.39
CA SER A 39 -0.35 -8.50 -4.01
C SER A 39 -0.79 -9.88 -3.56
N ARG A 40 -0.37 -10.26 -2.34
CA ARG A 40 -0.86 -11.47 -1.67
C ARG A 40 -2.32 -11.35 -1.23
N HIS A 41 -2.78 -10.12 -1.03
CA HIS A 41 -4.17 -9.80 -0.65
C HIS A 41 -5.01 -9.41 -1.87
N VAL A 42 -6.32 -9.61 -1.75
CA VAL A 42 -7.29 -9.06 -2.69
C VAL A 42 -7.35 -7.55 -2.48
N VAL A 43 -6.86 -6.80 -3.46
CA VAL A 43 -6.94 -5.32 -3.48
C VAL A 43 -7.89 -4.89 -4.59
N ARG A 44 -8.79 -3.94 -4.33
CA ARG A 44 -9.65 -3.32 -5.34
C ARG A 44 -9.43 -1.82 -5.37
N PHE A 45 -9.36 -1.25 -6.56
CA PHE A 45 -9.33 0.20 -6.73
C PHE A 45 -10.72 0.68 -7.09
N VAL A 46 -11.24 1.65 -6.35
CA VAL A 46 -12.60 2.17 -6.55
C VAL A 46 -12.58 3.68 -6.64
N ARG A 47 -13.47 4.22 -7.45
CA ARG A 47 -13.71 5.66 -7.49
C ARG A 47 -14.89 5.98 -6.59
N ALA A 48 -14.65 6.86 -5.62
CA ALA A 48 -15.70 7.39 -4.77
C ALA A 48 -15.52 8.91 -4.71
N ASP A 49 -16.61 9.65 -4.92
CA ASP A 49 -16.58 11.09 -5.16
C ASP A 49 -15.55 11.41 -6.28
N ASP A 50 -14.63 12.36 -6.06
CA ASP A 50 -13.59 12.74 -7.03
C ASP A 50 -12.24 12.04 -6.82
N GLN A 51 -12.19 11.02 -5.97
CA GLN A 51 -10.94 10.35 -5.57
C GLN A 51 -10.95 8.87 -5.93
N VAL A 52 -9.75 8.28 -6.01
CA VAL A 52 -9.56 6.83 -6.16
C VAL A 52 -9.00 6.30 -4.85
N TYR A 53 -9.53 5.17 -4.40
CA TYR A 53 -9.14 4.49 -3.17
C TYR A 53 -8.65 3.08 -3.50
N ALA A 54 -7.68 2.59 -2.74
CA ALA A 54 -7.32 1.19 -2.72
C ALA A 54 -7.96 0.55 -1.48
N VAL A 55 -8.68 -0.54 -1.68
CA VAL A 55 -9.37 -1.31 -0.64
C VAL A 55 -8.69 -2.67 -0.56
N LYS A 56 -8.09 -3.01 0.58
CA LYS A 56 -7.38 -4.27 0.82
C LYS A 56 -8.13 -5.09 1.85
N GLU A 57 -8.55 -6.30 1.48
CA GLU A 57 -9.12 -7.28 2.42
C GLU A 57 -8.01 -7.98 3.20
N THR A 58 -8.14 -8.01 4.53
CA THR A 58 -7.23 -8.72 5.43
C THR A 58 -7.91 -8.93 6.80
N ARG A 59 -7.30 -9.74 7.68
CA ARG A 59 -7.89 -10.01 9.01
C ARG A 59 -7.90 -8.74 9.85
N GLU A 60 -8.86 -8.65 10.78
CA GLU A 60 -9.13 -7.43 11.55
C GLU A 60 -7.90 -6.85 12.25
N GLU A 61 -7.14 -7.70 12.94
CA GLU A 61 -5.94 -7.31 13.68
C GLU A 61 -4.87 -6.66 12.77
N TRP A 62 -4.70 -7.18 11.55
CA TRP A 62 -3.74 -6.68 10.57
C TRP A 62 -4.21 -5.37 9.95
N ALA A 63 -5.51 -5.26 9.61
CA ALA A 63 -6.09 -4.03 9.07
C ALA A 63 -5.91 -2.84 10.03
N TRP A 64 -6.19 -3.06 11.32
CA TRP A 64 -6.00 -2.02 12.35
C TRP A 64 -4.53 -1.69 12.58
N ARG A 65 -3.66 -2.71 12.71
CA ARG A 65 -2.22 -2.50 12.91
C ARG A 65 -1.64 -1.66 11.79
N GLU A 66 -1.90 -2.03 10.54
CA GLU A 66 -1.40 -1.33 9.38
C GLU A 66 -1.98 0.08 9.25
N TYR A 67 -3.28 0.27 9.48
CA TYR A 67 -3.91 1.59 9.52
C TYR A 67 -3.20 2.53 10.50
N HIS A 68 -2.95 2.07 11.72
CA HIS A 68 -2.27 2.85 12.74
C HIS A 68 -0.82 3.14 12.38
N LEU A 69 -0.12 2.16 11.83
CA LEU A 69 1.28 2.28 11.42
C LEU A 69 1.43 3.30 10.29
N LEU A 70 0.67 3.16 9.20
CA LEU A 70 0.65 4.13 8.09
C LEU A 70 0.32 5.55 8.60
N ARG A 71 -0.62 5.67 9.53
CA ARG A 71 -0.99 6.98 10.11
C ARG A 71 0.17 7.60 10.89
N ASN A 72 0.91 6.81 11.65
CA ASN A 72 2.08 7.26 12.40
C ASN A 72 3.22 7.65 11.45
N LEU A 73 3.52 6.83 10.44
CA LEU A 73 4.55 7.15 9.45
C LEU A 73 4.24 8.46 8.70
N ARG A 74 2.97 8.72 8.37
CA ARG A 74 2.58 10.01 7.77
C ARG A 74 2.76 11.20 8.71
N ARG A 75 2.50 11.04 10.01
CA ARG A 75 2.75 12.10 11.00
C ARG A 75 4.23 12.44 11.11
N LEU A 76 5.10 11.48 10.87
CA LEU A 76 6.56 11.65 10.75
C LEU A 76 6.99 12.23 9.40
N GLY A 77 6.07 12.49 8.46
CA GLY A 77 6.38 13.05 7.15
C GLY A 77 6.98 12.03 6.16
N LEU A 78 6.88 10.74 6.45
CA LEU A 78 7.41 9.69 5.58
C LEU A 78 6.55 9.51 4.32
N PRO A 79 7.19 9.17 3.17
CA PRO A 79 6.50 8.93 1.91
C PRO A 79 5.78 7.58 1.93
N VAL A 80 4.56 7.57 2.44
CA VAL A 80 3.68 6.39 2.50
C VAL A 80 2.29 6.73 1.96
N VAL A 81 1.51 5.73 1.56
CA VAL A 81 0.11 5.94 1.14
C VAL A 81 -0.74 6.47 2.29
N GLU A 82 -1.78 7.22 1.95
CA GLU A 82 -2.67 7.83 2.93
C GLU A 82 -3.70 6.81 3.44
N PRO A 83 -3.64 6.39 4.73
CA PRO A 83 -4.68 5.55 5.28
C PRO A 83 -5.93 6.39 5.50
N ILE A 84 -7.04 5.96 4.90
CA ILE A 84 -8.33 6.62 4.99
C ILE A 84 -9.14 6.02 6.13
N GLY A 85 -9.15 4.69 6.26
CA GLY A 85 -9.94 4.04 7.28
C GLY A 85 -9.89 2.51 7.28
N VAL A 86 -10.57 1.91 8.26
CA VAL A 86 -10.82 0.46 8.34
C VAL A 86 -12.33 0.22 8.34
N VAL A 87 -12.76 -0.73 7.52
CA VAL A 87 -14.15 -1.19 7.44
C VAL A 87 -14.26 -2.56 8.10
N THR A 88 -15.02 -2.66 9.19
CA THR A 88 -15.24 -3.89 9.95
C THR A 88 -16.73 -4.23 10.06
N GLY A 89 -17.04 -5.44 10.55
CA GLY A 89 -18.42 -5.90 10.69
C GLY A 89 -19.14 -6.07 9.36
N ARG A 90 -18.40 -6.41 8.30
CA ARG A 90 -18.96 -6.72 6.98
C ARG A 90 -19.61 -8.10 7.03
N GLU A 91 -20.78 -8.22 6.43
CA GLU A 91 -21.54 -9.48 6.35
C GLU A 91 -22.15 -9.62 4.95
N THR A 92 -22.24 -10.84 4.44
CA THR A 92 -22.98 -11.13 3.21
C THR A 92 -24.46 -10.86 3.40
N THR A 93 -25.23 -10.84 2.30
CA THR A 93 -26.70 -10.77 2.38
C THR A 93 -27.32 -11.95 3.13
N ALA A 94 -26.60 -13.07 3.25
CA ALA A 94 -27.00 -14.25 4.03
C ALA A 94 -26.61 -14.15 5.52
N GLY A 95 -25.85 -13.12 5.91
CA GLY A 95 -25.38 -12.91 7.28
C GLY A 95 -24.02 -13.54 7.60
N ASP A 96 -23.31 -14.08 6.60
CA ASP A 96 -21.97 -14.65 6.81
C ASP A 96 -20.95 -13.54 6.99
N ALA A 97 -20.04 -13.69 7.96
CA ALA A 97 -18.99 -12.70 8.20
C ALA A 97 -18.01 -12.60 7.02
N LEU A 98 -17.67 -11.37 6.64
CA LEU A 98 -16.64 -11.06 5.66
C LEU A 98 -15.43 -10.42 6.34
N GLU A 99 -14.25 -10.66 5.76
CA GLU A 99 -13.02 -10.06 6.26
C GLU A 99 -13.09 -8.53 6.25
N PRO A 100 -12.51 -7.85 7.25
CA PRO A 100 -12.36 -6.40 7.23
C PRO A 100 -11.56 -5.89 6.03
N ALA A 101 -11.67 -4.59 5.79
CA ALA A 101 -10.92 -3.94 4.73
C ALA A 101 -10.19 -2.69 5.21
N LEU A 102 -8.91 -2.58 4.88
CA LEU A 102 -8.14 -1.34 4.95
C LEU A 102 -8.40 -0.51 3.70
N VAL A 103 -8.75 0.77 3.89
CA VAL A 103 -8.93 1.73 2.81
C VAL A 103 -7.79 2.74 2.84
N THR A 104 -7.07 2.87 1.73
CA THR A 104 -6.06 3.90 1.52
C THR A 104 -6.43 4.77 0.31
N LEU A 105 -5.95 6.02 0.29
CA LEU A 105 -6.09 6.88 -0.87
C LEU A 105 -5.07 6.46 -1.92
N HIS A 106 -5.52 6.30 -3.16
CA HIS A 106 -4.61 6.02 -4.26
C HIS A 106 -3.69 7.23 -4.51
N LEU A 107 -2.39 6.96 -4.56
CA LEU A 107 -1.39 7.97 -4.84
C LEU A 107 -1.45 8.39 -6.32
N ARG A 108 -2.05 9.56 -6.60
CA ARG A 108 -2.20 10.07 -7.98
C ARG A 108 -0.85 10.20 -8.69
N HIS A 109 -0.85 9.87 -9.99
CA HIS A 109 0.34 9.90 -10.85
C HIS A 109 1.48 8.98 -10.39
N SER A 110 1.16 7.97 -9.57
CA SER A 110 2.08 6.90 -9.24
C SER A 110 1.96 5.73 -10.20
N LEU A 111 3.01 4.93 -10.27
CA LEU A 111 3.10 3.73 -11.09
C LEU A 111 3.72 2.60 -10.27
N PRO A 112 3.23 1.35 -10.40
CA PRO A 112 3.97 0.19 -9.93
C PRO A 112 5.22 -0.02 -10.79
N TYR A 113 6.22 -0.71 -10.25
CA TYR A 113 7.50 -0.93 -10.94
C TYR A 113 7.35 -1.57 -12.32
N ARG A 114 6.44 -2.54 -12.47
CA ARG A 114 6.15 -3.20 -13.76
C ARG A 114 5.71 -2.24 -14.85
N ALA A 115 4.92 -1.22 -14.48
CA ALA A 115 4.48 -0.20 -15.43
C ALA A 115 5.62 0.74 -15.84
N LEU A 116 6.63 0.94 -14.99
CA LEU A 116 7.82 1.71 -15.35
C LEU A 116 8.71 0.95 -16.33
N PHE A 117 8.81 -0.38 -16.16
CA PHE A 117 9.67 -1.22 -17.00
C PHE A 117 9.00 -1.63 -18.32
N SER A 118 7.68 -1.72 -18.38
CA SER A 118 6.96 -2.02 -19.62
C SER A 118 7.12 -0.93 -20.69
N GLN A 119 7.41 0.32 -20.31
CA GLN A 119 7.51 1.47 -21.22
C GLN A 119 8.90 1.69 -21.85
N ARG A 120 9.71 0.61 -21.99
CA ARG A 120 11.14 0.53 -22.37
C ARG A 120 12.07 0.51 -21.15
N LEU A 121 12.67 -0.65 -20.90
CA LEU A 121 13.82 -0.88 -20.03
C LEU A 121 15.06 -0.17 -20.59
N GLN A 122 15.16 1.13 -20.34
CA GLN A 122 16.45 1.82 -20.41
C GLN A 122 17.20 1.53 -19.11
N PRO A 123 18.51 1.21 -19.14
CA PRO A 123 19.32 1.01 -17.93
C PRO A 123 19.16 2.14 -16.90
N ASP A 124 18.97 3.37 -17.39
CA ASP A 124 18.71 4.55 -16.55
C ASP A 124 17.42 4.44 -15.73
N THR A 125 16.39 3.75 -16.21
CA THR A 125 15.13 3.56 -15.47
C THR A 125 15.34 2.66 -14.26
N VAL A 126 16.07 1.55 -14.42
CA VAL A 126 16.37 0.62 -13.31
C VAL A 126 17.14 1.34 -12.22
N ARG A 127 18.20 2.07 -12.61
CA ARG A 127 18.99 2.87 -11.67
C ARG A 127 18.13 3.87 -10.90
N ARG A 128 17.28 4.64 -11.59
CA ARG A 128 16.40 5.63 -10.95
C ARG A 128 15.36 5.02 -10.01
N VAL A 129 14.85 3.82 -10.32
CA VAL A 129 13.95 3.07 -9.43
C VAL A 129 14.69 2.63 -8.17
N VAL A 130 15.89 2.07 -8.30
CA VAL A 130 16.74 1.66 -7.18
C VAL A 130 17.13 2.87 -6.32
N ASP A 131 17.57 3.97 -6.92
CA ASP A 131 17.93 5.20 -6.21
C ASP A 131 16.73 5.73 -5.38
N ALA A 132 15.54 5.75 -5.97
CA ALA A 132 14.32 6.16 -5.27
C ALA A 132 13.99 5.23 -4.09
N LEU A 133 14.14 3.91 -4.26
CA LEU A 133 13.91 2.92 -3.21
C LEU A 133 14.93 3.06 -2.07
N VAL A 134 16.21 3.30 -2.39
CA VAL A 134 17.26 3.57 -1.40
C VAL A 134 16.90 4.80 -0.57
N VAL A 135 16.48 5.89 -1.21
CA VAL A 135 16.04 7.11 -0.50
C VAL A 135 14.85 6.83 0.41
N LEU A 136 13.87 6.02 -0.03
CA LEU A 136 12.75 5.59 0.81
C LEU A 136 13.27 4.80 2.03
N LEU A 137 14.08 3.78 1.80
CA LEU A 137 14.58 2.90 2.87
C LEU A 137 15.41 3.67 3.91
N VAL A 138 16.29 4.57 3.46
CA VAL A 138 17.06 5.44 4.36
C VAL A 138 16.13 6.29 5.22
N ARG A 139 15.10 6.92 4.62
CA ARG A 139 14.14 7.73 5.37
C ARG A 139 13.39 6.91 6.42
N LEU A 140 12.92 5.72 6.05
CA LEU A 140 12.25 4.79 6.97
C LEU A 140 13.18 4.43 8.14
N HIS A 141 14.42 4.03 7.86
CA HIS A 141 15.38 3.61 8.88
C HIS A 141 15.87 4.74 9.79
N VAL A 142 15.94 5.97 9.28
CA VAL A 142 16.26 7.16 10.09
C VAL A 142 15.16 7.44 11.11
N GLU A 143 13.90 7.29 10.71
CA GLU A 143 12.73 7.48 11.58
C GLU A 143 12.42 6.25 12.45
N GLY A 144 13.31 5.26 12.51
CA GLY A 144 13.13 4.08 13.37
C GLY A 144 12.12 3.05 12.85
N PHE A 145 11.78 3.08 11.56
CA PHE A 145 10.84 2.13 10.96
C PHE A 145 11.56 0.95 10.30
N TRP A 146 11.34 -0.24 10.83
CA TRP A 146 11.74 -1.51 10.23
C TRP A 146 10.62 -1.99 9.33
N TRP A 147 10.90 -2.28 8.07
CA TRP A 147 9.87 -2.57 7.09
C TRP A 147 9.49 -4.06 7.07
N GLY A 148 10.46 -4.97 7.06
CA GLY A 148 10.18 -6.41 7.15
C GLY A 148 9.58 -7.05 5.88
N ASP A 149 9.28 -6.28 4.83
CA ASP A 149 8.93 -6.79 3.49
C ASP A 149 9.32 -5.77 2.39
N CYS A 150 10.60 -5.37 2.39
CA CYS A 150 11.15 -4.40 1.45
C CYS A 150 11.13 -4.96 0.01
N SER A 151 10.35 -4.37 -0.88
CA SER A 151 10.23 -4.83 -2.27
C SER A 151 9.74 -3.73 -3.22
N LEU A 152 9.97 -3.90 -4.53
CA LEU A 152 9.37 -3.04 -5.56
C LEU A 152 7.86 -3.23 -5.65
N SER A 153 7.34 -4.43 -5.38
CA SER A 153 5.91 -4.73 -5.37
C SER A 153 5.17 -3.97 -4.27
N ASN A 154 5.82 -3.76 -3.12
CA ASN A 154 5.31 -2.97 -2.00
C ASN A 154 5.69 -1.48 -2.11
N THR A 155 6.09 -1.02 -3.30
CA THR A 155 6.48 0.36 -3.57
C THR A 155 5.73 0.95 -4.76
N LEU A 156 5.23 2.17 -4.61
CA LEU A 156 4.74 2.99 -5.73
C LEU A 156 5.73 4.11 -6.04
N PHE A 157 5.89 4.40 -7.34
CA PHE A 157 6.82 5.41 -7.80
C PHE A 157 6.07 6.56 -8.45
N ARG A 158 6.40 7.79 -8.05
CA ARG A 158 5.84 9.02 -8.64
C ARG A 158 6.97 9.83 -9.27
N ARG A 159 6.71 10.38 -10.46
CA ARG A 159 7.65 11.34 -11.08
C ARG A 159 7.62 12.65 -10.29
N SER A 160 8.79 13.14 -9.90
CA SER A 160 8.97 14.38 -9.15
C SER A 160 10.11 15.17 -9.76
N ALA A 161 9.81 16.31 -10.42
CA ALA A 161 10.80 17.23 -10.98
C ALA A 161 11.91 16.58 -11.85
N GLY A 162 11.58 15.53 -12.61
CA GLY A 162 12.56 14.80 -13.45
C GLY A 162 13.17 13.57 -12.77
N GLU A 163 12.94 13.38 -11.47
CA GLU A 163 13.36 12.22 -10.69
C GLU A 163 12.18 11.29 -10.35
N LEU A 164 12.47 10.15 -9.72
CA LEU A 164 11.47 9.24 -9.17
C LEU A 164 11.50 9.34 -7.64
N ALA A 165 10.32 9.43 -7.04
CA ALA A 165 10.13 9.30 -5.61
C ALA A 165 9.38 8.00 -5.32
N ALA A 166 9.89 7.21 -4.39
CA ALA A 166 9.29 5.96 -3.94
C ALA A 166 8.39 6.19 -2.71
N TYR A 167 7.30 5.44 -2.65
CA TYR A 167 6.31 5.49 -1.57
C TYR A 167 5.99 4.08 -1.09
N LEU A 168 6.03 3.88 0.23
CA LEU A 168 5.59 2.66 0.90
C LEU A 168 4.08 2.48 0.74
N VAL A 169 3.63 1.30 0.27
CA VAL A 169 2.19 1.00 0.19
C VAL A 169 1.70 -0.05 1.16
N ASP A 170 2.55 -0.99 1.55
CA ASP A 170 2.23 -2.09 2.45
C ASP A 170 3.17 -2.03 3.65
N ALA A 171 2.59 -1.75 4.83
CA ALA A 171 3.32 -1.69 6.09
C ALA A 171 2.97 -2.86 7.02
N GLU A 172 2.25 -3.87 6.52
CA GLU A 172 1.66 -4.94 7.33
C GLU A 172 2.68 -5.71 8.18
N THR A 173 3.89 -5.93 7.67
CA THR A 173 4.98 -6.62 8.37
C THR A 173 5.82 -5.70 9.24
N GLY A 174 5.73 -4.38 9.06
CA GLY A 174 6.66 -3.41 9.64
C GLY A 174 6.41 -3.07 11.11
N GLU A 175 7.43 -2.46 11.72
CA GLU A 175 7.44 -2.04 13.12
C GLU A 175 8.12 -0.68 13.27
N LEU A 176 7.57 0.16 14.15
CA LEU A 176 8.14 1.46 14.49
C LEU A 176 8.77 1.40 15.88
N HIS A 177 10.05 1.74 15.96
CA HIS A 177 10.85 1.75 17.18
C HIS A 177 11.43 3.14 17.44
N PRO A 178 11.90 3.43 18.67
CA PRO A 178 12.65 4.67 18.94
C PRO A 178 13.91 4.81 18.07
N SER A 179 14.54 3.68 17.75
CA SER A 179 15.67 3.58 16.82
C SER A 179 15.81 2.14 16.35
N LEU A 180 16.21 1.94 15.09
CA LEU A 180 16.53 0.59 14.62
C LEU A 180 17.89 0.11 15.10
N SER A 181 17.93 -1.16 15.50
CA SER A 181 19.17 -1.90 15.69
C SER A 181 19.88 -2.18 14.36
N ASP A 182 21.18 -2.48 14.42
CA ASP A 182 21.96 -2.88 13.25
C ASP A 182 21.41 -4.16 12.60
N GLY A 183 20.89 -5.10 13.42
CA GLY A 183 20.28 -6.33 12.92
C GLY A 183 19.00 -6.09 12.10
N GLN A 184 18.14 -5.17 12.57
CA GLN A 184 16.93 -4.78 11.82
C GLN A 184 17.28 -4.10 10.50
N ARG A 185 18.28 -3.20 10.50
CA ARG A 185 18.77 -2.54 9.29
C ARG A 185 19.34 -3.56 8.30
N ALA A 186 20.19 -4.47 8.79
CA ALA A 186 20.80 -5.52 7.97
C ALA A 186 19.74 -6.45 7.36
N HIS A 187 18.72 -6.83 8.12
CA HIS A 187 17.62 -7.65 7.64
C HIS A 187 16.85 -6.98 6.49
N ASP A 188 16.47 -5.71 6.63
CA ASP A 188 15.79 -4.98 5.56
C ASP A 188 16.69 -4.84 4.30
N LEU A 189 18.00 -4.65 4.49
CA LEU A 189 18.97 -4.59 3.37
C LEU A 189 19.11 -5.93 2.64
N GLU A 190 19.08 -7.05 3.36
CA GLU A 190 19.11 -8.39 2.78
C GLU A 190 17.81 -8.69 2.00
N LEU A 191 16.66 -8.39 2.61
CA LEU A 191 15.35 -8.54 1.98
C LEU A 191 15.25 -7.71 0.71
N VAL A 192 15.57 -6.41 0.78
CA VAL A 192 15.44 -5.53 -0.38
C VAL A 192 16.36 -5.97 -1.52
N ALA A 193 17.59 -6.42 -1.22
CA ALA A 193 18.50 -6.91 -2.24
C ALA A 193 17.95 -8.17 -2.93
N THR A 194 17.45 -9.13 -2.15
CA THR A 194 16.91 -10.40 -2.65
C THR A 194 15.62 -10.18 -3.45
N ASN A 195 14.67 -9.43 -2.89
CA ASN A 195 13.37 -9.19 -3.50
C ASN A 195 13.50 -8.36 -4.78
N VAL A 196 14.24 -7.24 -4.74
CA VAL A 196 14.43 -6.37 -5.92
C VAL A 196 15.12 -7.14 -7.03
N PHE A 197 16.12 -7.98 -6.72
CA PHE A 197 16.76 -8.80 -7.74
C PHE A 197 15.76 -9.76 -8.41
N GLY A 198 14.96 -10.47 -7.63
CA GLY A 198 13.91 -11.36 -8.16
C GLY A 198 12.89 -10.62 -9.02
N GLU A 199 12.44 -9.44 -8.56
CA GLU A 199 11.44 -8.63 -9.25
C GLU A 199 11.95 -7.98 -10.54
N LEU A 200 13.26 -7.76 -10.67
CA LEU A 200 13.88 -7.26 -11.90
C LEU A 200 14.09 -8.35 -12.96
N LEU A 201 14.04 -9.62 -12.57
CA LEU A 201 14.16 -10.77 -13.48
C LEU A 201 12.82 -11.25 -14.04
N ASP A 202 11.70 -10.81 -13.45
CA ASP A 202 10.33 -11.16 -13.84
C ASP A 202 9.72 -10.17 -14.85
#